data_AF-A0A9X9F3V4-F1
#
_entry.id   AF-A0A9X9F3V4-F1
#
_cell.length_a   1.000
_cell.length_b   1.000
_cell.length_c   1.000
_cell.angle_alpha   90.00
_cell.angle_beta   90.00
_cell.angle_gamma   90.00
#
_symmetry.space_group_name_H-M   'P 1'
#
loop_
_entity.id
_entity.type
_entity.pdbx_description
1 polymer ?
#
loop_
_entity_poly.entity_id
_entity_poly.type
_entity_poly.pdbx_seq_one_letter_code
_entity_poly.pdbx_strand_id
1 'polypeptide(L)'
;TDSEVKSLIYSDRDKFLKTYKQYYKDAPLSQKLFGMGYAGNYTDKIKLIEMDFHDLFFAFGIIGFLIYLIPLLYFGITLFIRMITNFKKIMSVKYMLLASTLILSLGIGFMSGHVLTAPAVSIFFVVILAYIIVDFEI
;
A
#
# COMPACT_ATOMS: atom_id res chain seq x y z
N THR A 1 8.87 -26.71 9.92
CA THR A 1 7.98 -26.10 10.94
C THR A 1 7.67 -24.66 10.54
N ASP A 2 6.51 -24.07 10.88
CA ASP A 2 5.96 -22.74 10.48
C ASP A 2 6.87 -21.65 9.89
N SER A 3 8.13 -21.53 10.33
CA SER A 3 9.15 -20.66 9.74
C SER A 3 9.48 -20.97 8.28
N GLU A 4 9.48 -22.24 7.87
CA GLU A 4 9.77 -22.64 6.48
C GLU A 4 8.60 -22.30 5.55
N VAL A 5 7.36 -22.51 6.01
CA VAL A 5 6.15 -22.15 5.26
C VAL A 5 6.06 -20.64 5.06
N LYS A 6 6.38 -19.84 6.09
CA LYS A 6 6.45 -18.38 6.00
C LYS A 6 7.58 -17.90 5.09
N SER A 7 8.74 -18.54 5.14
CA SER A 7 9.85 -18.27 4.22
C SER A 7 9.49 -18.55 2.76
N LEU A 8 8.69 -19.61 2.51
CA LEU A 8 8.21 -19.94 1.16
C LEU A 8 7.17 -18.95 0.65
N ILE A 9 6.26 -18.47 1.51
CA ILE A 9 5.18 -17.55 1.11
C ILE A 9 5.67 -16.10 0.98
N TYR A 10 6.52 -15.63 1.90
CA TYR A 10 6.94 -14.23 1.97
C TYR A 10 8.40 -14.00 1.57
N SER A 11 9.12 -15.03 1.10
CA SER A 11 10.52 -14.89 0.66
C SER A 11 11.41 -14.15 1.67
N ASP A 12 11.32 -14.52 2.95
CA ASP A 12 12.04 -13.88 4.08
C ASP A 12 11.65 -12.42 4.42
N ARG A 13 10.67 -11.80 3.74
CA ARG A 13 10.19 -10.44 4.05
C ARG A 13 9.69 -10.29 5.50
N ASP A 14 9.18 -11.36 6.08
CA ASP A 14 8.84 -11.42 7.51
C ASP A 14 10.03 -11.13 8.43
N LYS A 15 11.25 -11.55 8.05
CA LYS A 15 12.48 -11.26 8.82
C LYS A 15 12.85 -9.79 8.70
N PHE A 16 12.71 -9.20 7.51
CA PHE A 16 12.96 -7.76 7.30
C PHE A 16 11.94 -6.93 8.08
N LEU A 17 10.64 -7.25 7.98
CA LEU A 17 9.58 -6.58 8.74
C LEU A 17 9.84 -6.62 10.25
N LYS A 18 10.29 -7.76 10.80
CA LYS A 18 10.68 -7.85 12.22
C LYS A 18 11.85 -6.93 12.56
N THR A 19 12.85 -6.84 11.68
CA THR A 19 14.00 -5.94 11.88
C THR A 19 13.57 -4.48 11.89
N TYR A 20 12.73 -4.07 10.94
CA TYR A 20 12.17 -2.72 10.89
C TYR A 20 11.30 -2.40 12.11
N LYS A 21 10.51 -3.36 12.60
CA LYS A 21 9.75 -3.17 13.85
C LYS A 21 10.67 -2.95 15.05
N GLN A 22 11.81 -3.63 15.12
CA GLN A 22 12.80 -3.41 16.18
C GLN A 22 13.43 -2.02 16.05
N TYR A 23 13.87 -1.63 14.84
CA TYR A 23 14.39 -0.28 14.59
C TYR A 23 13.37 0.80 14.96
N TYR A 24 12.11 0.62 14.55
CA TYR A 24 11.04 1.54 14.89
C TYR A 24 10.80 1.62 16.40
N LYS A 25 10.92 0.50 17.13
CA LYS A 25 10.76 0.49 18.60
C LYS A 25 11.84 1.34 19.27
N ASP A 26 13.09 1.15 18.85
CA ASP A 26 14.27 1.78 19.44
C ASP A 26 14.49 3.22 18.91
N ALA A 27 13.81 3.60 17.83
CA ALA A 27 13.94 4.91 17.19
C ALA A 27 13.45 6.07 18.08
N PRO A 28 14.09 7.26 17.96
CA PRO A 28 13.62 8.48 18.60
C PRO A 28 12.25 8.90 18.03
N LEU A 29 11.54 9.74 18.79
CA LEU A 29 10.19 10.19 18.42
C LEU A 29 10.15 10.87 17.05
N SER A 30 11.19 11.62 16.67
CA SER A 30 11.29 12.27 15.36
C SER A 30 11.20 11.26 14.22
N GLN A 31 11.94 10.15 14.30
CA GLN A 31 11.91 9.10 13.28
C GLN A 31 10.57 8.34 13.27
N LYS A 32 9.90 8.21 14.40
CA LYS A 32 8.55 7.59 14.45
C LYS A 32 7.51 8.46 13.72
N LEU A 33 7.62 9.77 13.88
CA LEU A 33 6.68 10.73 13.29
C LEU A 33 6.96 11.01 11.81
N PHE A 34 8.23 11.21 11.46
CA PHE A 34 8.66 11.67 10.13
C PHE A 34 9.39 10.61 9.30
N GLY A 35 9.58 9.42 9.87
CA GLY A 35 10.17 8.26 9.20
C GLY A 35 11.64 8.04 9.49
N MET A 36 12.07 6.80 9.29
CA MET A 36 13.48 6.38 9.38
C MET A 36 14.22 6.54 8.05
N GLY A 37 13.54 7.00 6.98
CA GLY A 37 14.10 7.15 5.65
C GLY A 37 14.14 5.85 4.83
N TYR A 38 14.65 5.94 3.60
CA TYR A 38 14.81 4.78 2.73
C TYR A 38 15.75 3.77 3.37
N ALA A 39 15.33 2.51 3.41
CA ALA A 39 16.04 1.43 4.09
C ALA A 39 16.13 1.55 5.63
N GLY A 40 15.38 2.45 6.28
CA GLY A 40 15.41 2.60 7.73
C GLY A 40 16.82 2.85 8.31
N ASN A 41 17.11 2.27 9.47
CA ASN A 41 18.36 2.48 10.21
C ASN A 41 19.44 1.41 9.93
N TYR A 42 19.42 0.75 8.77
CA TYR A 42 20.49 -0.18 8.39
C TYR A 42 21.83 0.56 8.21
N THR A 43 22.92 0.03 8.79
CA THR A 43 24.27 0.62 8.68
C THR A 43 25.11 0.03 7.54
N ASP A 44 25.00 -1.28 7.30
CA ASP A 44 25.96 -1.99 6.43
C ASP A 44 25.34 -2.62 5.19
N LYS A 45 24.20 -3.30 5.32
CA LYS A 45 23.50 -3.96 4.21
C LYS A 45 22.04 -3.56 4.18
N ILE A 46 21.75 -2.60 3.32
CA ILE A 46 20.40 -2.11 3.04
C ILE A 46 19.51 -3.27 2.58
N LYS A 47 18.38 -3.46 3.28
CA LYS A 47 17.31 -4.38 2.88
C LYS A 47 15.96 -3.71 3.07
N LEU A 48 15.09 -3.83 2.08
CA LEU A 48 13.71 -3.34 2.14
C LEU A 48 12.77 -4.44 2.60
N ILE A 49 11.57 -4.06 3.04
CA ILE A 49 10.52 -5.03 3.38
C ILE A 49 9.86 -5.54 2.09
N GLU A 50 9.86 -4.72 1.03
CA GLU A 50 9.23 -4.99 -0.27
C GLU A 50 7.71 -5.19 -0.13
N MET A 51 7.09 -4.38 0.73
CA MET A 51 5.65 -4.36 0.96
C MET A 51 5.22 -2.89 1.05
N ASP A 52 4.43 -2.40 0.10
CA ASP A 52 4.26 -0.96 -0.12
C ASP A 52 3.84 -0.22 1.15
N PHE A 53 2.81 -0.70 1.85
CA PHE A 53 2.31 -0.02 3.04
C PHE A 53 3.32 -0.03 4.20
N HIS A 54 4.09 -1.10 4.35
CA HIS A 54 5.12 -1.17 5.39
C HIS A 54 6.30 -0.27 5.04
N ASP A 55 6.77 -0.32 3.79
CA ASP A 55 7.86 0.54 3.34
C ASP A 55 7.47 2.02 3.43
N LEU A 56 6.26 2.40 2.98
CA LEU A 56 5.72 3.76 3.15
C LEU A 56 5.66 4.17 4.63
N PHE A 57 5.16 3.29 5.51
CA PHE A 57 5.04 3.59 6.93
C PHE A 57 6.40 3.81 7.60
N PHE A 58 7.36 2.92 7.41
CA PHE A 58 8.66 3.05 8.07
C PHE A 58 9.55 4.12 7.44
N ALA A 59 9.44 4.35 6.13
CA ALA A 59 10.23 5.36 5.44
C ALA A 59 9.74 6.79 5.74
N PHE A 60 8.42 7.01 5.81
CA PHE A 60 7.83 8.35 5.98
C PHE A 60 7.24 8.62 7.38
N GLY A 61 7.20 7.61 8.25
CA GLY A 61 6.66 7.72 9.60
C GLY A 61 5.14 7.92 9.60
N ILE A 62 4.58 8.11 10.79
CA ILE A 62 3.13 8.24 10.96
C ILE A 62 2.57 9.40 10.13
N ILE A 63 3.21 10.58 10.15
CA ILE A 63 2.69 11.79 9.51
C ILE A 63 2.72 11.62 8.00
N GLY A 64 3.87 11.26 7.43
CA GLY A 64 4.01 11.11 5.99
C GLY A 64 3.16 9.96 5.44
N PHE A 65 3.04 8.86 6.18
CA PHE A 65 2.15 7.75 5.83
C PHE A 65 0.68 8.19 5.76
N LEU A 66 0.20 8.96 6.74
CA LEU A 66 -1.16 9.47 6.73
C LEU A 66 -1.39 10.45 5.58
N ILE A 67 -0.45 11.37 5.31
CA ILE A 67 -0.53 12.29 4.17
C ILE A 67 -0.65 11.52 2.85
N TYR A 68 0.16 10.46 2.69
CA TYR A 68 0.09 9.59 1.53
C TYR A 68 -1.26 8.85 1.42
N LEU A 69 -1.79 8.38 2.55
CA LEU A 69 -2.98 7.55 2.60
C LEU A 69 -4.29 8.34 2.49
N ILE A 70 -4.33 9.61 2.91
CA ILE A 70 -5.51 10.48 2.84
C ILE A 70 -6.17 10.50 1.45
N PRO A 71 -5.48 10.83 0.34
CA PRO A 71 -6.12 10.86 -0.96
C PRO A 71 -6.64 9.48 -1.37
N LEU A 72 -5.89 8.42 -1.06
CA LEU A 72 -6.29 7.05 -1.38
C LEU A 72 -7.56 6.65 -0.61
N LEU A 73 -7.66 7.00 0.66
CA LEU A 73 -8.84 6.74 1.50
C LEU A 73 -10.02 7.60 1.08
N TYR A 74 -9.81 8.88 0.78
CA TYR A 74 -10.87 9.78 0.34
C TYR A 74 -11.57 9.24 -0.92
N PHE A 75 -10.80 8.95 -1.96
CA PHE A 75 -11.37 8.39 -3.20
C PHE A 75 -11.89 6.97 -3.00
N GLY A 76 -11.19 6.12 -2.26
CA GLY A 76 -11.61 4.76 -1.98
C GLY A 76 -12.95 4.69 -1.24
N ILE A 77 -13.12 5.48 -0.18
CA ILE A 77 -14.37 5.55 0.61
C ILE A 77 -15.50 6.14 -0.25
N THR A 78 -15.23 7.21 -0.99
CA THR A 78 -16.25 7.86 -1.83
C THR A 78 -16.74 6.91 -2.93
N LEU A 79 -15.84 6.20 -3.58
CA LEU A 79 -16.15 5.15 -4.55
C LEU A 79 -16.95 4.01 -3.92
N PHE A 80 -16.55 3.55 -2.73
CA PHE A 80 -17.25 2.49 -2.01
C PHE A 80 -18.69 2.88 -1.66
N ILE A 81 -18.90 4.10 -1.15
CA ILE A 81 -20.24 4.63 -0.86
C ILE A 81 -21.07 4.73 -2.15
N ARG A 82 -20.48 5.22 -3.25
CA ARG A 82 -21.15 5.33 -4.55
C ARG A 82 -21.52 3.95 -5.11
N MET A 83 -20.65 2.96 -4.93
CA MET A 83 -20.87 1.56 -5.30
C MET A 83 -22.09 0.97 -4.60
N ILE A 84 -22.20 1.16 -3.29
CA ILE A 84 -23.32 0.62 -2.51
C ILE A 84 -24.62 1.36 -2.83
N THR A 85 -24.59 2.69 -2.92
CA THR A 85 -25.78 3.51 -3.18
C THR A 85 -26.34 3.34 -4.59
N ASN A 86 -25.50 3.04 -5.58
CA ASN A 86 -25.89 2.86 -6.99
C ASN A 86 -25.69 1.43 -7.50
N PHE A 87 -25.87 0.44 -6.61
CA PHE A 87 -25.56 -0.97 -6.88
C PHE A 87 -26.08 -1.47 -8.24
N LYS A 88 -27.34 -1.18 -8.59
CA LYS A 88 -27.94 -1.61 -9.86
C LYS A 88 -27.27 -1.01 -11.12
N LYS A 89 -26.75 0.22 -11.03
CA LYS A 89 -26.07 0.92 -12.14
C LYS A 89 -24.63 0.39 -12.33
N ILE A 90 -24.07 -0.19 -11.27
CA ILE A 90 -22.66 -0.59 -11.17
C ILE A 90 -22.48 -2.10 -11.42
N MET A 91 -23.56 -2.87 -11.40
CA MET A 91 -23.62 -4.27 -11.84
C MET A 91 -23.51 -4.40 -13.37
N SER A 92 -22.49 -3.76 -13.96
CA SER A 92 -22.06 -3.99 -15.32
C SER A 92 -20.68 -4.64 -15.32
N VAL A 93 -20.40 -5.45 -16.34
CA VAL A 93 -19.11 -6.13 -16.49
C VAL A 93 -17.95 -5.13 -16.46
N LYS A 94 -18.13 -3.94 -17.07
CA LYS A 94 -17.15 -2.86 -17.08
C LYS A 94 -16.72 -2.46 -15.67
N TYR A 95 -17.66 -2.08 -14.80
CA TYR A 95 -17.32 -1.60 -13.46
C TYR A 95 -16.81 -2.70 -12.55
N MET A 96 -17.30 -3.93 -12.72
CA MET A 96 -16.78 -5.08 -11.97
C MET A 96 -15.30 -5.35 -12.29
N LEU A 97 -14.90 -5.27 -13.56
CA LEU A 97 -13.50 -5.42 -13.98
C LEU A 97 -12.60 -4.28 -13.49
N LEU A 98 -13.09 -3.04 -13.53
CA LEU A 98 -12.34 -1.89 -13.03
C LEU A 98 -12.17 -1.96 -11.51
N ALA A 99 -13.23 -2.31 -10.77
CA ALA A 99 -13.17 -2.49 -9.31
C ALA A 99 -12.26 -3.66 -8.92
N SER A 100 -12.33 -4.79 -9.61
CA SER A 100 -11.46 -5.94 -9.33
C SER A 100 -10.00 -5.60 -9.59
N THR A 101 -9.70 -4.82 -10.63
CA THR A 101 -8.34 -4.34 -10.91
C THR A 101 -7.80 -3.52 -9.73
N LEU A 102 -8.55 -2.53 -9.24
CA LEU A 102 -8.13 -1.72 -8.10
C LEU A 102 -7.93 -2.55 -6.82
N ILE A 103 -8.86 -3.46 -6.52
CA ILE A 103 -8.77 -4.34 -5.34
C ILE A 103 -7.56 -5.26 -5.43
N LEU A 104 -7.34 -5.89 -6.60
CA LEU A 104 -6.20 -6.78 -6.83
C LEU A 104 -4.89 -6.01 -6.78
N SER A 105 -4.81 -4.83 -7.38
CA SER A 105 -3.62 -3.96 -7.29
C SER A 105 -3.29 -3.63 -5.84
N LEU A 106 -4.28 -3.23 -5.02
CA LEU A 106 -4.03 -2.96 -3.60
C LEU A 106 -3.64 -4.23 -2.82
N GLY A 107 -4.26 -5.37 -3.13
CA GLY A 107 -3.90 -6.66 -2.54
C GLY A 107 -2.46 -7.09 -2.87
N ILE A 108 -2.02 -6.89 -4.12
CA ILE A 108 -0.65 -7.14 -4.54
C ILE A 108 0.31 -6.16 -3.88
N GLY A 109 -0.02 -4.86 -3.81
CA GLY A 109 0.80 -3.88 -3.11
C GLY A 109 0.95 -4.20 -1.62
N PHE A 110 -0.08 -4.78 -1.01
CA PHE A 110 -0.03 -5.24 0.37
C PHE A 110 0.83 -6.50 0.57
N MET A 111 0.69 -7.52 -0.30
CA MET A 111 1.40 -8.80 -0.13
C MET A 111 2.81 -8.81 -0.75
N SER A 112 2.95 -8.26 -1.95
CA SER A 112 4.15 -8.32 -2.77
C SER A 112 4.89 -6.99 -2.93
N GLY A 113 4.23 -5.87 -2.59
CA GLY A 113 4.76 -4.53 -2.81
C GLY A 113 4.82 -4.11 -4.28
N HIS A 114 5.45 -2.96 -4.52
CA HIS A 114 5.76 -2.38 -5.83
C HIS A 114 4.56 -2.06 -6.72
N VAL A 115 3.37 -1.84 -6.15
CA VAL A 115 2.20 -1.36 -6.90
C VAL A 115 2.07 0.14 -6.75
N LEU A 116 2.10 0.63 -5.51
CA LEU A 116 1.95 2.05 -5.20
C LEU A 116 3.27 2.80 -5.30
N THR A 117 4.39 2.12 -5.00
CA THR A 117 5.72 2.73 -4.94
C THR A 117 6.49 2.66 -6.27
N ALA A 118 6.19 1.68 -7.13
CA ALA A 118 6.87 1.53 -8.41
C ALA A 118 6.17 2.34 -9.52
N PRO A 119 6.86 3.25 -10.22
CA PRO A 119 6.26 4.13 -11.23
C PRO A 119 5.52 3.39 -12.35
N ALA A 120 6.05 2.24 -12.78
CA ALA A 120 5.52 1.49 -13.90
C ALA A 120 4.12 0.91 -13.63
N VAL A 121 3.80 0.58 -12.38
CA VAL A 121 2.49 0.00 -12.00
C VAL A 121 1.57 1.08 -11.44
N SER A 122 2.12 2.00 -10.65
CA SER A 122 1.33 3.05 -9.98
C SER A 122 0.61 3.97 -10.97
N ILE A 123 1.20 4.23 -12.14
CA ILE A 123 0.55 5.05 -13.17
C ILE A 123 -0.74 4.42 -13.69
N PHE A 124 -0.75 3.10 -13.93
CA PHE A 124 -1.96 2.40 -14.39
C PHE A 124 -3.03 2.40 -13.30
N PHE A 125 -2.62 2.19 -12.04
CA PHE A 125 -3.53 2.26 -10.91
C PHE A 125 -4.21 3.63 -10.81
N VAL A 126 -3.45 4.72 -10.90
CA VAL A 126 -3.98 6.08 -10.81
C VAL A 126 -4.85 6.43 -12.01
N VAL A 127 -4.49 6.02 -13.24
CA VAL A 127 -5.31 6.28 -14.44
C VAL A 127 -6.66 5.57 -14.34
N ILE A 128 -6.69 4.31 -13.89
CA ILE A 128 -7.93 3.55 -13.70
C ILE A 128 -8.78 4.20 -12.60
N LEU A 129 -8.16 4.59 -11.49
CA LEU A 129 -8.84 5.28 -10.40
C LEU A 129 -9.48 6.59 -10.88
N ALA A 130 -8.71 7.43 -11.60
CA ALA A 130 -9.18 8.69 -12.16
C ALA A 130 -10.33 8.50 -13.17
N TYR A 131 -10.24 7.48 -14.03
CA TYR A 131 -11.30 7.15 -14.97
C TYR A 131 -12.64 6.86 -14.25
N ILE A 132 -12.60 6.05 -13.19
CA ILE A 132 -13.82 5.71 -12.42
C ILE A 132 -14.37 6.93 -11.69
N ILE A 133 -13.51 7.78 -11.12
CA ILE A 133 -13.90 9.03 -10.46
C ILE A 133 -14.67 9.93 -11.42
N VAL A 134 -14.13 10.16 -12.62
CA VAL A 134 -14.76 10.99 -13.65
C VAL A 134 -16.08 10.37 -14.12
N ASP A 135 -16.11 9.06 -14.35
CA ASP A 135 -17.31 8.36 -14.83
C ASP A 135 -18.45 8.34 -13.79
N PHE A 136 -18.12 8.35 -12.49
CA PHE A 136 -19.10 8.46 -11.41
C PHE A 136 -19.44 9.88 -10.95
N GLU A 137 -18.82 10.90 -11.56
CA GLU A 137 -18.97 12.32 -11.22
C GLU A 137 -18.64 12.60 -9.73
N ILE A 138 -17.50 12.06 -9.27
CA ILE A 138 -16.97 12.24 -7.91
C ILE A 138 -16.01 13.42 -7.87
#